data_AF-A0AB35ZAA1-F1
#
_entry.id   AF-A0AB35ZAA1-F1
#
_cell.length_a   1.000
_cell.length_b   1.000
_cell.length_c   1.000
_cell.angle_alpha   90.00
_cell.angle_beta   90.00
_cell.angle_gamma   90.00
#
_symmetry.space_group_name_H-M   'P 1'
#
loop_
_entity.id
_entity.type
_entity.pdbx_description
1 polymer ?
#
loop_
_entity_poly.entity_id
_entity_poly.type
_entity_poly.pdbx_seq_one_letter_code
_entity_poly.pdbx_strand_id
1 'polypeptide(L)' 'MAHTPAGRLGESEDIGDVALWLATDEARFITGQSLLVDGGYTIAGMR' A
#
# COMPACT_ATOMS: atom_id res chain seq x y z
N MET A 1 3.01 15.62 -3.19
CA MET A 1 1.55 15.49 -3.10
C MET A 1 0.88 15.46 -4.47
N ALA A 2 1.22 16.32 -5.43
CA ALA A 2 0.62 16.31 -6.79
C ALA A 2 0.69 14.96 -7.53
N HIS A 3 1.67 14.12 -7.21
CA HIS A 3 1.87 12.79 -7.80
C HIS A 3 1.45 11.63 -6.88
N THR A 4 0.82 11.91 -5.75
CA THR A 4 0.28 10.89 -4.84
C THR A 4 -1.23 11.02 -4.87
N PRO A 5 -1.97 10.16 -5.60
CA PRO A 5 -3.43 10.22 -5.71
C PRO A 5 -4.16 10.30 -4.36
N ALA A 6 -3.63 9.68 -3.32
CA ALA A 6 -4.18 9.78 -1.96
C ALA A 6 -4.14 11.20 -1.37
N GLY A 7 -3.40 12.14 -1.98
CA GLY A 7 -3.37 13.55 -1.61
C GLY A 7 -2.65 13.87 -0.30
N ARG A 8 -2.07 12.86 0.37
CA ARG A 8 -1.36 13.00 1.65
C ARG A 8 -0.06 12.21 1.68
N LEU A 9 0.78 12.48 2.67
CA LEU A 9 1.90 11.60 3.00
C LEU A 9 1.33 10.31 3.64
N GLY A 10 2.00 9.19 3.39
CA GLY A 10 1.72 7.95 4.09
C GLY A 10 2.21 8.02 5.53
N GLU A 11 1.46 7.40 6.43
CA GLU A 11 1.82 7.22 7.83
C GLU A 11 2.25 5.76 8.06
N SER A 12 2.86 5.46 9.21
CA SER A 12 3.28 4.10 9.56
C SER A 12 2.13 3.09 9.53
N GLU A 13 0.94 3.55 9.91
CA GLU A 13 -0.29 2.78 10.01
C GLU A 13 -0.76 2.28 8.65
N ASP A 14 -0.51 3.03 7.56
CA ASP A 14 -0.89 2.59 6.21
C ASP A 14 -0.20 1.28 5.82
N ILE A 15 1.08 1.13 6.21
CA ILE A 15 1.84 -0.11 6.00
C ILE A 15 1.44 -1.15 7.07
N GLY A 16 1.31 -0.72 8.31
CA GLY A 16 1.02 -1.59 9.45
C GLY A 16 -0.31 -2.35 9.30
N ASP A 17 -1.36 -1.66 8.86
CA ASP A 17 -2.68 -2.25 8.68
C ASP A 17 -2.69 -3.29 7.55
N VAL A 18 -1.96 -3.05 6.45
CA VAL A 18 -1.82 -4.02 5.36
C VAL A 18 -0.99 -5.23 5.81
N ALA A 19 0.09 -5.01 6.56
CA ALA A 19 0.90 -6.08 7.12
C ALA A 19 0.09 -6.95 8.11
N LEU A 20 -0.72 -6.32 8.96
CA LEU A 20 -1.63 -7.01 9.87
C LEU A 20 -2.64 -7.85 9.09
N TRP A 21 -3.28 -7.27 8.07
CA TRP A 21 -4.21 -8.00 7.22
C TRP A 21 -3.56 -9.20 6.53
N LEU A 22 -2.33 -9.07 6.02
CA LEU A 22 -1.58 -10.18 5.42
C LEU A 22 -1.29 -11.31 6.41
N ALA A 23 -1.30 -11.04 7.72
CA ALA A 23 -1.09 -12.03 8.77
C ALA A 23 -2.40 -12.75 9.19
N THR A 24 -3.54 -12.40 8.61
CA THR A 24 -4.84 -13.01 8.91
C THR A 24 -5.17 -14.20 8.01
N ASP A 25 -6.18 -15.00 8.38
CA ASP A 25 -6.64 -16.15 7.60
C ASP A 25 -7.32 -15.75 6.28
N GLU A 26 -7.77 -14.50 6.18
CA GLU A 26 -8.35 -13.90 4.99
C GLU A 26 -7.33 -13.79 3.85
N ALA A 27 -6.04 -13.63 4.18
CA ALA A 27 -4.95 -13.52 3.21
C ALA A 27 -4.25 -14.85 2.90
N ARG A 28 -4.70 -15.98 3.46
CA ARG A 28 -3.96 -17.27 3.46
C ARG A 28 -3.54 -17.84 2.09
N PHE A 29 -4.13 -17.37 1.00
CA PHE A 29 -3.81 -17.83 -0.35
C PHE A 29 -2.96 -16.83 -1.16
N ILE A 30 -2.53 -15.73 -0.53
CA ILE A 30 -1.69 -14.71 -1.14
C ILE A 30 -0.24 -14.98 -0.75
N THR A 31 0.59 -15.28 -1.75
CA THR A 31 2.04 -15.49 -1.57
C THR A 31 2.80 -15.09 -2.83
N GLY A 32 4.08 -14.71 -2.67
CA GLY A 32 4.95 -14.31 -3.78
C GLY A 32 4.54 -13.02 -4.50
N GLN A 33 3.72 -12.18 -3.86
CA GLN A 33 3.24 -10.92 -4.44
C GLN A 33 3.94 -9.72 -3.82
N SER A 34 4.16 -8.69 -4.64
CA SER A 34 4.51 -7.35 -4.18
C SER A 34 3.25 -6.50 -4.09
N LEU A 35 2.89 -6.05 -2.90
CA LEU A 35 1.75 -5.16 -2.68
C LEU A 35 2.27 -3.74 -2.44
N LEU A 36 1.99 -2.83 -3.37
CA LEU A 36 2.36 -1.43 -3.24
C LEU A 36 1.38 -0.69 -2.33
N VAL A 37 1.90 -0.08 -1.27
CA VAL A 37 1.15 0.71 -0.30
C VAL A 37 1.78 2.10 -0.23
N ASP A 38 1.53 2.90 -1.25
CA ASP A 38 2.26 4.16 -1.48
C ASP A 38 1.34 5.35 -1.82
N GLY A 39 0.04 5.21 -1.51
CA GLY A 39 -0.96 6.22 -1.84
C GLY A 39 -1.16 6.43 -3.35
N GLY A 40 -0.74 5.47 -4.19
CA GLY A 40 -0.85 5.51 -5.64
C GLY A 40 0.31 6.22 -6.34
N TYR A 41 1.41 6.48 -5.65
CA TYR A 41 2.54 7.21 -6.20
C TYR A 41 3.16 6.51 -7.41
N THR A 42 3.32 5.18 -7.34
CA THR A 42 3.94 4.38 -8.40
C THR A 42 3.12 4.37 -9.69
N ILE A 43 1.77 4.44 -9.61
CA ILE A 43 0.90 4.43 -10.79
C ILE A 43 0.77 5.80 -11.45
N ALA A 44 0.83 6.88 -10.68
CA ALA A 44 0.76 8.24 -11.21
C ALA A 44 2.06 8.63 -11.92
N GLY A 45 3.20 8.17 -11.39
CA GLY A 45 4.52 8.48 -11.92
C GLY A 45 4.88 9.97 -11.83
N MET A 46 6.14 10.28 -12.11
CA MET A 46 6.58 11.66 -12.35
C MET A 46 6.13 12.06 -13.76
N ARG A 47 4.85 12.45 -13.89
CA ARG A 47 4.30 13.06 -15.10
C ARG A 47 4.31 14.57 -14.98
#